data_AF-A0AAN9AGM6-F1
#
_entry.id   AF-A0AAN9AGM6-F1
#
_cell.length_a   1.000
_cell.length_b   1.000
_cell.length_c   1.000
_cell.angle_alpha   90.00
_cell.angle_beta   90.00
_cell.angle_gamma   90.00
#
_symmetry.space_group_name_H-M   'P 1'
#
loop_
_entity.id
_entity.type
_entity.pdbx_description
1 polymer ?
#
loop_
_entity_poly.entity_id
_entity_poly.type
_entity_poly.pdbx_seq_one_letter_code
_entity_poly.pdbx_strand_id
1 'polypeptide(L)'
;MSLGISFIRKMCSVIVKKPWTVKLPAKWRGGTIEKWGNYWMGVAQDYKEVSVDVFVTSRNKPLKAAIYISLIGGYIYAFQTNPDELEFQDALQKCMNQSAMLSEKIRNPQVDEHFQNLSDCFNHGLIRRSSLGIVSLLWIDNYAKFCGVYKSRCDYLKPRYVTFHERVVDIGFLGTWWILNKKMEEFDINPNEWVESTVQDESPS
;
A
#
# COMPACT_ATOMS: atom_id res chain seq x y z
N MET A 1 30.90 -8.04 -28.23
CA MET A 1 30.01 -8.25 -27.07
C MET A 1 29.36 -9.65 -27.02
N SER A 2 29.09 -10.32 -28.15
CA SER A 2 28.48 -11.68 -28.22
C SER A 2 29.33 -12.82 -27.60
N LEU A 3 30.66 -12.80 -27.76
CA LEU A 3 31.56 -13.84 -27.25
C LEU A 3 31.56 -14.00 -25.72
N GLY A 4 31.43 -12.90 -24.97
CA GLY A 4 31.37 -12.94 -23.51
C GLY A 4 30.07 -13.56 -22.96
N ILE A 5 28.97 -13.42 -23.70
CA ILE A 5 27.64 -13.95 -23.32
C ILE A 5 27.63 -15.48 -23.49
N SER A 6 28.22 -15.98 -24.59
CA SER A 6 28.37 -17.41 -24.86
C SER A 6 29.22 -18.12 -23.79
N PHE A 7 30.33 -17.49 -23.39
CA PHE A 7 31.24 -18.05 -22.38
C PHE A 7 30.61 -18.14 -20.99
N ILE A 8 29.92 -17.08 -20.55
CA ILE A 8 29.22 -17.06 -19.25
C ILE A 8 28.07 -18.08 -19.21
N ARG A 9 27.32 -18.22 -20.32
CA ARG A 9 26.28 -19.25 -20.45
C ARG A 9 26.86 -20.66 -20.32
N LYS A 10 28.01 -20.93 -20.94
CA LYS A 10 28.73 -22.20 -20.80
C LYS A 10 29.15 -22.44 -19.33
N MET A 11 29.76 -21.46 -18.68
CA MET A 11 30.18 -21.56 -17.26
C MET A 11 29.01 -21.77 -16.31
N CYS A 12 27.93 -21.00 -16.45
CA CYS A 12 26.71 -21.15 -15.66
C CYS A 12 26.08 -22.53 -15.86
N SER A 13 26.03 -23.04 -17.10
CA SER A 13 25.52 -24.39 -17.38
C SER A 13 26.38 -25.51 -16.75
N VAL A 14 27.69 -25.29 -16.61
CA VAL A 14 28.60 -26.23 -15.94
C VAL A 14 28.38 -26.21 -14.42
N ILE A 15 28.15 -25.04 -13.83
CA ILE A 15 27.83 -24.89 -12.40
C ILE A 15 26.49 -25.55 -12.06
N VAL A 16 25.49 -25.44 -12.95
CA VAL A 16 24.19 -26.13 -12.84
C VAL A 16 24.37 -27.65 -12.88
N LYS A 17 25.13 -28.16 -13.84
CA LYS A 17 25.31 -29.61 -14.10
C LYS A 17 25.98 -30.40 -12.97
N LYS A 18 26.56 -29.76 -11.95
CA LYS A 18 27.06 -30.46 -10.77
C LYS A 18 25.93 -30.57 -9.73
N PRO A 19 25.24 -31.73 -9.64
CA PRO A 19 24.22 -31.93 -8.63
C PRO A 19 24.84 -31.86 -7.24
N TRP A 20 24.08 -31.32 -6.29
CA TRP A 20 24.50 -31.35 -4.90
C TRP A 20 24.29 -32.77 -4.37
N THR A 21 25.38 -33.51 -4.21
CA THR A 21 25.33 -34.88 -3.68
C THR A 21 25.81 -34.88 -2.23
N VAL A 22 24.90 -35.13 -1.29
CA VAL A 22 25.26 -35.34 0.12
C VAL A 22 25.53 -36.82 0.34
N LYS A 23 26.73 -37.17 0.84
CA LYS A 23 27.05 -38.54 1.26
C LYS A 23 26.46 -38.77 2.65
N LEU A 24 25.28 -39.38 2.72
CA LEU A 24 24.68 -39.75 4.01
C LEU A 24 25.40 -40.96 4.63
N PRO A 25 25.61 -40.98 5.96
CA PRO A 25 26.25 -42.08 6.66
C PRO A 25 25.43 -43.37 6.55
N ALA A 26 26.10 -44.52 6.43
CA ALA A 26 25.49 -45.82 6.12
C ALA A 26 24.37 -46.24 7.09
N LYS A 27 24.37 -45.73 8.32
CA LYS A 27 23.35 -45.97 9.36
C LYS A 27 21.94 -45.46 9.00
N TRP A 28 21.82 -44.46 8.12
CA TRP A 28 20.55 -43.78 7.81
C TRP A 28 20.02 -44.12 6.41
N ARG A 29 20.63 -45.12 5.77
CA ARG A 29 20.38 -45.52 4.39
C ARG A 29 19.16 -46.45 4.32
N GLY A 30 18.15 -46.10 3.53
CA GLY A 30 16.88 -46.80 3.29
C GLY A 30 15.67 -46.27 4.05
N GLY A 31 15.84 -45.31 4.97
CA GLY A 31 14.79 -44.83 5.88
C GLY A 31 13.98 -43.62 5.36
N THR A 32 12.94 -43.25 6.11
CA THR A 32 12.13 -42.04 5.87
C THR A 32 12.96 -40.75 5.90
N ILE A 33 14.05 -40.73 6.66
CA ILE A 33 14.94 -39.58 6.82
C ILE A 33 15.80 -39.34 5.58
N GLU A 34 16.25 -40.42 4.91
CA GLU A 34 16.93 -40.30 3.62
C GLU A 34 15.98 -39.77 2.54
N LYS A 35 14.73 -40.25 2.51
CA LYS A 35 13.72 -39.73 1.57
C LYS A 35 13.45 -38.25 1.78
N TRP A 36 13.35 -37.80 3.03
CA TRP A 36 13.16 -36.39 3.38
C TRP A 36 14.39 -35.54 3.01
N GLY A 37 15.61 -36.04 3.26
CA GLY A 37 16.85 -35.39 2.86
C GLY A 37 16.98 -35.27 1.33
N ASN A 38 16.69 -36.34 0.60
CA ASN A 38 16.69 -36.33 -0.86
C ASN A 38 15.62 -35.39 -1.44
N TYR A 39 14.45 -35.28 -0.80
CA TYR A 39 13.41 -34.32 -1.17
C TYR A 39 13.89 -32.87 -1.03
N TRP A 40 14.41 -32.49 0.14
CA TRP A 40 14.96 -31.13 0.34
C TRP A 40 16.17 -30.85 -0.54
N MET A 41 16.96 -31.87 -0.87
CA MET A 41 18.04 -31.75 -1.84
C MET A 41 17.52 -31.44 -3.24
N GLY A 42 16.47 -32.13 -3.68
CA GLY A 42 15.79 -31.84 -4.93
C GLY A 42 15.29 -30.40 -4.97
N VAL A 43 14.59 -29.96 -3.92
CA VAL A 43 14.12 -28.58 -3.79
C VAL A 43 15.28 -27.57 -3.87
N ALA A 44 16.37 -27.80 -3.13
CA ALA A 44 17.54 -26.91 -3.16
C ALA A 44 18.16 -26.84 -4.57
N GLN A 45 18.19 -27.96 -5.29
CA GLN A 45 18.73 -28.02 -6.64
C GLN A 45 17.82 -27.29 -7.64
N ASP A 46 16.50 -27.43 -7.52
CA ASP A 46 15.53 -26.72 -8.36
C ASP A 46 15.67 -25.19 -8.21
N TYR A 47 15.77 -24.68 -6.98
CA TYR A 47 15.98 -23.23 -6.74
C TYR A 47 17.33 -22.73 -7.26
N LYS A 48 18.38 -23.54 -7.18
CA LYS A 48 19.70 -23.22 -7.78
C LYS A 48 19.59 -23.11 -9.30
N GLU A 49 18.90 -24.05 -9.94
CA GLU A 49 18.68 -24.04 -11.39
C GLU A 49 17.91 -22.79 -11.82
N VAL A 50 16.82 -22.46 -11.12
CA VAL A 50 16.06 -21.23 -11.33
C VAL A 50 16.95 -19.99 -11.15
N SER A 51 17.78 -19.93 -10.12
CA SER A 51 18.66 -18.78 -9.86
C SER A 51 19.66 -18.56 -10.99
N VAL A 52 20.27 -19.63 -11.51
CA VAL A 52 21.21 -19.55 -12.63
C VAL A 52 20.49 -19.14 -13.91
N ASP A 53 19.30 -19.70 -14.17
CA ASP A 53 18.51 -19.32 -15.34
C ASP A 53 18.05 -17.87 -15.29
N VAL A 54 17.61 -17.37 -14.12
CA VAL A 54 17.28 -15.96 -13.90
C VAL A 54 18.48 -15.07 -14.20
N PHE A 55 19.69 -15.44 -13.76
CA PHE A 55 20.90 -14.66 -14.05
C PHE A 55 21.22 -14.62 -15.55
N VAL A 56 21.18 -15.77 -16.23
CA VAL A 56 21.44 -15.87 -17.67
C VAL A 56 20.38 -15.12 -18.46
N THR A 57 19.10 -15.29 -18.12
CA THR A 57 17.97 -14.59 -18.74
C THR A 57 18.06 -13.09 -18.53
N SER A 58 18.46 -12.64 -17.35
CA SER A 58 18.63 -11.21 -17.06
C SER A 58 19.74 -10.58 -17.90
N ARG A 59 20.84 -11.30 -18.11
CA ARG A 59 21.94 -10.84 -18.98
C ARG A 59 21.54 -10.84 -20.46
N ASN A 60 20.75 -11.82 -20.90
CA ASN A 60 20.30 -11.92 -22.29
C ASN A 60 19.23 -10.89 -22.64
N LYS A 61 18.37 -10.51 -21.68
CA LYS A 61 17.25 -9.58 -21.87
C LYS A 61 17.25 -8.52 -20.76
N PRO A 62 18.23 -7.59 -20.75
CA PRO A 62 18.41 -6.64 -19.65
C PRO A 62 17.21 -5.71 -19.47
N LEU A 63 16.52 -5.33 -20.56
CA LEU A 63 15.32 -4.49 -20.48
C LEU A 63 14.18 -5.19 -19.72
N LYS A 64 13.93 -6.47 -19.99
CA LYS A 64 12.89 -7.24 -19.29
C LYS A 64 13.26 -7.42 -17.81
N ALA A 65 14.52 -7.71 -17.52
CA ALA A 65 15.00 -7.84 -16.15
C ALA A 65 14.87 -6.53 -15.37
N ALA A 66 15.20 -5.39 -15.99
CA ALA A 66 15.03 -4.08 -15.38
C ALA A 66 13.57 -3.80 -15.01
N ILE A 67 12.62 -4.14 -15.89
CA ILE A 67 11.17 -4.00 -15.62
C ILE A 67 10.75 -4.88 -14.43
N TYR A 68 11.18 -6.15 -14.37
CA TYR A 68 10.80 -7.02 -13.25
C TYR A 68 11.41 -6.55 -11.93
N ILE A 69 12.69 -6.15 -11.93
CA ILE A 69 13.37 -5.63 -10.75
C ILE A 69 12.70 -4.33 -10.29
N SER A 70 12.34 -3.43 -11.20
CA SER A 70 11.66 -2.18 -10.84
C SER A 70 10.26 -2.43 -10.29
N LEU A 71 9.51 -3.40 -10.81
CA LEU A 71 8.21 -3.79 -10.28
C LEU A 71 8.32 -4.38 -8.87
N ILE A 72 9.27 -5.28 -8.64
CA ILE A 72 9.50 -5.88 -7.31
C ILE A 72 10.00 -4.82 -6.32
N GLY A 73 10.96 -4.00 -6.73
CA GLY A 73 11.48 -2.91 -5.92
C GLY A 73 10.41 -1.87 -5.59
N GLY A 74 9.60 -1.49 -6.59
CA GLY A 74 8.47 -0.59 -6.42
C GLY A 74 7.40 -1.16 -5.49
N TYR A 75 7.09 -2.45 -5.59
CA TYR A 75 6.17 -3.14 -4.68
C TYR A 75 6.70 -3.12 -3.24
N ILE A 76 7.97 -3.48 -3.02
CA ILE A 76 8.58 -3.48 -1.69
C ILE A 76 8.60 -2.06 -1.12
N TYR A 77 8.97 -1.07 -1.94
CA TYR A 77 8.97 0.33 -1.55
C TYR A 77 7.57 0.82 -1.19
N ALA A 78 6.55 0.53 -2.01
CA ALA A 78 5.17 0.89 -1.73
C ALA A 78 4.61 0.20 -0.49
N PHE A 79 5.00 -1.06 -0.24
CA PHE A 79 4.62 -1.78 0.96
C PHE A 79 5.23 -1.17 2.22
N GLN A 80 6.51 -0.76 2.17
CA GLN A 80 7.20 -0.12 3.29
C GLN A 80 6.70 1.31 3.56
N THR A 81 6.32 2.04 2.50
CA THR A 81 5.78 3.40 2.60
C THR A 81 4.25 3.42 2.76
N ASN A 82 3.60 2.30 3.08
CA ASN A 82 2.15 2.25 3.19
C ASN A 82 1.66 2.95 4.47
N PRO A 83 0.91 4.08 4.37
CA PRO A 83 0.71 4.96 5.52
C PRO A 83 -0.21 4.36 6.59
N ASP A 84 0.07 4.70 7.85
CA ASP A 84 -0.66 4.21 9.02
C ASP A 84 -1.75 5.16 9.55
N GLU A 85 -2.64 4.66 10.41
CA GLU A 85 -3.69 5.43 11.07
C GLU A 85 -3.12 6.61 11.88
N LEU A 86 -1.99 6.39 12.57
CA LEU A 86 -1.28 7.44 13.30
C LEU A 86 -0.72 8.52 12.37
N GLU A 87 -0.20 8.12 11.21
CA GLU A 87 0.32 9.05 10.20
C GLU A 87 -0.82 9.86 9.57
N PHE A 88 -2.02 9.27 9.40
CA PHE A 88 -3.21 10.03 9.01
C PHE A 88 -3.59 11.06 10.06
N GLN A 89 -3.61 10.68 11.33
CA GLN A 89 -3.97 11.59 12.42
C GLN A 89 -2.99 12.78 12.50
N ASP A 90 -1.68 12.51 12.36
CA ASP A 90 -0.66 13.57 12.30
C ASP A 90 -0.83 14.45 11.05
N ALA A 91 -1.10 13.86 9.88
CA ALA A 91 -1.38 14.61 8.67
C ALA A 91 -2.63 15.49 8.82
N LEU A 92 -3.72 14.96 9.36
CA LEU A 92 -4.96 15.70 9.61
C LEU A 92 -4.72 16.86 10.57
N GLN A 93 -3.99 16.63 11.67
CA GLN A 93 -3.67 17.70 12.62
C GLN A 93 -2.82 18.81 11.99
N LYS A 94 -1.84 18.46 11.14
CA LYS A 94 -1.06 19.44 10.37
C LYS A 94 -1.95 20.26 9.44
N CYS A 95 -2.87 19.61 8.74
CA CYS A 95 -3.85 20.25 7.87
C CYS A 95 -4.73 21.24 8.64
N MET A 96 -5.28 20.80 9.77
CA MET A 96 -6.08 21.65 10.66
C MET A 96 -5.30 22.84 11.21
N ASN A 97 -4.03 22.64 11.59
CA ASN A 97 -3.17 23.72 12.07
C ASN A 97 -2.91 24.77 10.98
N GLN A 98 -2.67 24.34 9.73
CA GLN A 98 -2.51 25.24 8.58
C GLN A 98 -3.80 26.00 8.29
N SER A 99 -4.93 25.29 8.29
CA SER A 99 -6.27 25.87 8.16
C SER A 99 -6.58 26.91 9.25
N ALA A 100 -6.15 26.66 10.49
CA ALA A 100 -6.36 27.56 11.63
C ALA A 100 -5.54 28.85 11.56
N MET A 101 -4.51 28.93 10.72
CA MET A 101 -3.77 30.17 10.47
C MET A 101 -4.53 31.15 9.59
N LEU A 102 -5.54 30.68 8.85
CA LEU A 102 -6.38 31.50 8.01
C LEU A 102 -7.57 32.06 8.80
N SER A 103 -8.02 33.25 8.41
CA SER A 103 -9.27 33.81 8.95
C SER A 103 -10.47 33.06 8.37
N GLU A 104 -11.54 32.92 9.15
CA GLU A 104 -12.79 32.28 8.74
C GLU A 104 -13.39 32.88 7.45
N LYS A 105 -13.07 34.14 7.13
CA LYS A 105 -13.57 34.82 5.93
C LYS A 105 -12.99 34.28 4.63
N ILE A 106 -11.72 33.88 4.64
CA ILE A 106 -10.98 33.44 3.43
C ILE A 106 -10.90 31.92 3.33
N ARG A 107 -11.17 31.19 4.43
CA ARG A 107 -11.10 29.74 4.47
C ARG A 107 -12.32 29.09 3.82
N ASN A 108 -12.11 27.97 3.13
CA ASN A 108 -13.17 27.12 2.63
C ASN A 108 -13.97 26.44 3.78
N PRO A 109 -15.25 26.77 3.99
CA PRO A 109 -16.03 26.23 5.10
C PRO A 109 -16.31 24.72 4.96
N GLN A 110 -16.41 24.20 3.73
CA GLN A 110 -16.70 22.78 3.50
C GLN A 110 -15.51 21.89 3.86
N VAL A 111 -14.30 22.36 3.57
CA VAL A 111 -13.06 21.66 3.92
C VAL A 111 -12.85 21.68 5.43
N ASP A 112 -13.11 22.83 6.07
CA ASP A 112 -12.98 22.98 7.52
C ASP A 112 -13.99 22.11 8.29
N GLU A 113 -15.26 22.11 7.89
CA GLU A 113 -16.28 21.23 8.46
C GLU A 113 -15.90 19.75 8.29
N HIS A 114 -15.34 19.40 7.12
CA HIS A 114 -14.87 18.04 6.90
C HIS A 114 -13.73 17.65 7.86
N PHE A 115 -12.75 18.52 8.10
CA PHE A 115 -11.66 18.23 9.04
C PHE A 115 -12.15 18.11 10.47
N GLN A 116 -13.08 18.96 10.90
CA GLN A 116 -13.72 18.87 12.21
C GLN A 116 -14.47 17.54 12.37
N ASN A 117 -15.29 17.16 11.37
CA ASN A 117 -16.00 15.89 11.36
C ASN A 117 -15.03 14.68 11.43
N LEU A 118 -13.89 14.74 10.75
CA LEU A 118 -12.87 13.68 10.83
C LEU A 118 -12.20 13.61 12.20
N SER A 119 -11.87 14.75 12.80
CA SER A 119 -11.34 14.83 14.17
C SER A 119 -12.32 14.23 15.17
N ASP A 120 -13.61 14.54 15.04
CA ASP A 120 -14.66 13.97 15.89
C ASP A 120 -14.80 12.45 15.70
N CYS A 121 -14.70 11.97 14.46
CA CYS A 121 -14.70 10.53 14.19
C CYS A 121 -13.51 9.81 14.82
N PHE A 122 -12.33 10.45 14.88
CA PHE A 122 -11.17 9.93 15.60
C PHE A 122 -11.40 9.89 17.10
N ASN A 123 -11.88 11.00 17.67
CA ASN A 123 -12.14 11.12 19.10
C ASN A 123 -13.16 10.06 19.58
N HIS A 124 -14.13 9.74 18.73
CA HIS A 124 -15.10 8.66 18.99
C HIS A 124 -14.58 7.25 18.68
N GLY A 125 -13.38 7.09 18.11
CA GLY A 125 -12.80 5.79 17.77
C GLY A 125 -13.54 5.03 16.65
N LEU A 126 -14.22 5.77 15.77
CA LEU A 126 -15.02 5.25 14.65
C LEU A 126 -14.17 4.93 13.43
N ILE A 127 -13.00 5.56 13.30
CA ILE A 127 -12.10 5.37 12.17
C ILE A 127 -11.43 3.99 12.22
N ARG A 128 -11.25 3.41 11.04
CA ARG A 128 -10.62 2.11 10.83
C ARG A 128 -9.68 2.17 9.64
N ARG A 129 -8.45 1.69 9.84
CA ARG A 129 -7.52 1.39 8.75
C ARG A 129 -7.68 -0.06 8.28
N SER A 130 -7.71 -0.26 6.97
CA SER A 130 -7.58 -1.56 6.32
C SER A 130 -6.41 -1.53 5.34
N SER A 131 -5.35 -2.29 5.64
CA SER A 131 -4.18 -2.39 4.77
C SER A 131 -4.39 -3.47 3.71
N LEU A 132 -4.30 -3.09 2.44
CA LEU A 132 -4.37 -3.97 1.27
C LEU A 132 -2.96 -4.28 0.72
N GLY A 133 -1.93 -4.18 1.56
CA GLY A 133 -0.53 -4.38 1.19
C GLY A 133 0.16 -3.07 0.80
N ILE A 134 0.00 -2.63 -0.44
CA ILE A 134 0.61 -1.38 -0.95
C ILE A 134 -0.27 -0.14 -0.80
N VAL A 135 -1.57 -0.35 -0.56
CA VAL A 135 -2.57 0.70 -0.37
C VAL A 135 -3.18 0.55 1.01
N SER A 136 -3.41 1.68 1.68
CA SER A 136 -4.20 1.78 2.90
C SER A 136 -5.57 2.35 2.56
N LEU A 137 -6.61 1.79 3.14
CA LEU A 137 -7.96 2.33 3.04
C LEU A 137 -8.43 2.74 4.42
N LEU A 138 -8.90 3.97 4.55
CA LEU A 138 -9.43 4.53 5.79
C LEU A 138 -10.94 4.71 5.64
N TRP A 139 -11.70 4.18 6.60
CA TRP A 139 -13.16 4.17 6.55
C TRP A 139 -13.78 4.38 7.94
N ILE A 140 -15.04 4.80 7.97
CA ILE A 140 -15.79 5.08 9.21
C ILE A 140 -16.75 3.93 9.53
N ASP A 141 -16.62 3.41 10.74
CA ASP A 141 -17.53 2.42 11.33
C ASP A 141 -18.68 3.11 12.09
N ASN A 142 -19.78 2.39 12.32
CA ASN A 142 -20.92 2.91 13.09
C ASN A 142 -20.65 2.96 14.60
N TYR A 143 -19.68 2.17 15.09
CA TYR A 143 -19.40 1.99 16.51
C TYR A 143 -17.90 1.97 16.81
N ALA A 144 -17.54 2.46 17.99
CA ALA A 144 -16.17 2.42 18.49
C ALA A 144 -15.66 0.98 18.67
N LYS A 145 -14.34 0.78 18.57
CA LYS A 145 -13.71 -0.58 18.64
C LYS A 145 -14.02 -1.31 19.95
N PHE A 146 -14.13 -0.54 21.03
CA PHE A 146 -14.37 -1.01 22.38
C PHE A 146 -15.87 -1.01 22.74
N CYS A 147 -16.76 -0.68 21.81
CA CYS A 147 -18.20 -0.63 22.07
C CYS A 147 -18.78 -2.05 22.22
N GLY A 148 -19.23 -2.39 23.43
CA GLY A 148 -19.81 -3.70 23.76
C GLY A 148 -21.32 -3.84 23.56
N VAL A 149 -21.97 -2.90 22.87
CA VAL A 149 -23.43 -2.89 22.68
C VAL A 149 -23.86 -4.02 21.75
N TYR A 150 -25.01 -4.65 21.99
CA TYR A 150 -25.51 -5.74 21.14
C TYR A 150 -25.53 -5.38 19.64
N LYS A 151 -25.92 -4.14 19.31
CA LYS A 151 -25.94 -3.62 17.94
C LYS A 151 -24.58 -3.64 17.24
N SER A 152 -23.47 -3.48 17.96
CA SER A 152 -22.12 -3.54 17.37
C SER A 152 -21.65 -4.97 17.12
N ARG A 153 -22.21 -5.96 17.84
CA ARG A 153 -21.85 -7.38 17.73
C ARG A 153 -22.72 -8.15 16.74
N CYS A 154 -23.92 -7.69 16.45
CA CYS A 154 -24.86 -8.38 15.58
C CYS A 154 -24.42 -8.33 14.12
N ASP A 155 -24.17 -9.49 13.51
CA ASP A 155 -23.72 -9.61 12.11
C ASP A 155 -24.71 -9.05 11.09
N TYR A 156 -26.02 -9.09 11.40
CA TYR A 156 -27.08 -8.58 10.52
C TYR A 156 -27.15 -7.05 10.49
N LEU A 157 -26.58 -6.37 11.50
CA LEU A 157 -26.53 -4.90 11.57
C LEU A 157 -25.21 -4.34 11.01
N LYS A 158 -24.27 -5.22 10.62
CA LYS A 158 -23.01 -4.78 10.02
C LYS A 158 -23.26 -4.13 8.66
N PRO A 159 -22.44 -3.13 8.29
CA PRO A 159 -22.57 -2.47 7.00
C PRO A 159 -22.45 -3.48 5.86
N ARG A 160 -23.36 -3.36 4.88
CA ARG A 160 -23.39 -4.23 3.71
C ARG A 160 -22.17 -3.90 2.83
N TYR A 161 -21.55 -4.93 2.26
CA TYR A 161 -20.39 -4.75 1.35
C TYR A 161 -20.70 -3.84 0.15
N VAL A 162 -21.94 -3.83 -0.33
CA VAL A 162 -22.37 -2.99 -1.47
C VAL A 162 -22.29 -1.49 -1.13
N THR A 163 -22.67 -1.10 0.09
CA THR A 163 -22.67 0.30 0.55
C THR A 163 -21.36 0.70 1.23
N PHE A 164 -20.33 -0.15 1.17
CA PHE A 164 -19.06 0.12 1.85
C PHE A 164 -18.31 1.29 1.22
N HIS A 165 -18.44 1.48 -0.10
CA HIS A 165 -17.77 2.55 -0.85
C HIS A 165 -18.13 3.96 -0.34
N GLU A 166 -19.37 4.17 0.12
CA GLU A 166 -19.84 5.45 0.67
C GLU A 166 -19.17 5.82 2.02
N ARG A 167 -18.58 4.83 2.70
CA ARG A 167 -17.96 4.98 4.02
C ARG A 167 -16.45 5.17 3.95
N VAL A 168 -15.88 5.10 2.75
CA VAL A 168 -14.46 5.33 2.51
C VAL A 168 -14.19 6.82 2.68
N VAL A 169 -13.26 7.13 3.58
CA VAL A 169 -12.84 8.49 3.88
C VAL A 169 -11.63 8.87 3.04
N ASP A 170 -10.60 8.02 3.08
CA ASP A 170 -9.33 8.31 2.42
C ASP A 170 -8.64 7.02 1.92
N ILE A 171 -7.79 7.21 0.92
CA ILE A 171 -6.95 6.22 0.30
C ILE A 171 -5.49 6.66 0.51
N GLY A 172 -4.74 5.84 1.23
CA GLY A 172 -3.33 6.03 1.50
C GLY A 172 -2.48 5.27 0.50
N PHE A 173 -1.54 5.95 -0.14
CA PHE A 173 -0.58 5.35 -1.07
C PHE A 173 0.74 6.13 -1.07
N LEU A 174 1.87 5.42 -1.07
CA LEU A 174 3.24 5.99 -1.06
C LEU A 174 3.47 7.06 0.03
N GLY A 175 3.05 6.77 1.26
CA GLY A 175 3.28 7.63 2.43
C GLY A 175 2.40 8.89 2.47
N THR A 176 1.39 8.97 1.60
CA THR A 176 0.49 10.13 1.52
C THR A 176 -0.96 9.69 1.52
N TRP A 177 -1.82 10.56 2.06
CA TRP A 177 -3.26 10.40 2.07
C TRP A 177 -3.87 11.30 1.01
N TRP A 178 -4.45 10.68 -0.02
CA TRP A 178 -4.70 11.36 -1.30
C TRP A 178 -5.91 12.30 -1.22
N ILE A 179 -6.98 11.89 -0.55
CA ILE A 179 -8.20 12.71 -0.44
C ILE A 179 -7.94 13.88 0.50
N LEU A 180 -7.27 13.66 1.63
CA LEU A 180 -6.85 14.71 2.55
C LEU A 180 -5.95 15.74 1.84
N ASN A 181 -4.92 15.28 1.12
CA ASN A 181 -4.01 16.17 0.41
C ASN A 181 -4.73 16.98 -0.69
N LYS A 182 -5.64 16.34 -1.43
CA LYS A 182 -6.44 17.04 -2.45
C LYS A 182 -7.33 18.12 -1.83
N LYS A 183 -7.97 17.85 -0.69
CA LYS A 183 -8.79 18.86 0.00
C LYS A 183 -7.97 20.02 0.55
N MET A 184 -6.71 19.78 0.87
CA MET A 184 -5.76 20.83 1.26
C MET A 184 -5.31 21.73 0.11
N GLU A 185 -5.56 21.39 -1.16
CA GLU A 185 -5.23 22.29 -2.28
C GLU A 185 -6.23 23.46 -2.39
N GLU A 186 -7.46 23.29 -1.91
CA GLU A 186 -8.56 24.26 -2.05
C GLU A 186 -9.04 24.83 -0.69
N PHE A 187 -8.24 24.69 0.36
CA PHE A 187 -8.62 25.09 1.72
C PHE A 187 -8.65 26.62 1.93
N ASP A 188 -7.93 27.37 1.11
CA ASP A 188 -7.77 28.82 1.15
C ASP A 188 -8.70 29.56 0.16
N ILE A 189 -9.58 28.83 -0.52
CA ILE A 189 -10.56 29.39 -1.45
C ILE A 189 -11.94 29.33 -0.79
N ASN A 190 -12.45 30.47 -0.33
CA ASN A 190 -13.83 30.55 0.13
C ASN A 190 -14.79 30.80 -1.05
N PRO A 191 -15.66 29.83 -1.42
CA PRO A 191 -16.62 30.03 -2.51
C PRO A 191 -17.63 31.15 -2.22
N ASN A 192 -17.88 31.46 -0.95
CA ASN A 192 -18.85 32.49 -0.56
C ASN A 192 -18.39 33.92 -0.87
N GLU A 193 -17.08 34.16 -1.06
CA GLU A 193 -16.55 35.49 -1.37
C GLU A 193 -16.99 35.99 -2.76
N TRP A 194 -17.28 35.07 -3.68
CA TRP A 194 -17.50 35.38 -5.10
C TRP A 194 -18.98 35.37 -5.50
N VAL A 195 -19.89 35.11 -4.56
CA VAL A 195 -21.33 35.06 -4.83
C VAL A 195 -21.91 36.46 -5.04
N GLU A 196 -21.36 37.49 -4.38
CA GLU A 196 -21.88 38.87 -4.48
C GLU A 196 -21.42 39.64 -5.73
N SER A 197 -20.23 39.34 -6.26
CA SER A 197 -19.67 40.06 -7.41
C SER A 197 -20.39 39.76 -8.73
N THR A 198 -21.03 38.60 -8.87
CA THR A 198 -21.79 38.24 -10.07
C THR A 198 -23.14 38.95 -10.20
N VAL A 199 -23.69 39.46 -9.09
CA VAL A 199 -25.01 40.14 -9.08
C VAL A 199 -24.88 41.63 -9.46
N GLN A 200 -23.70 42.23 -9.31
CA GLN A 200 -23.50 43.66 -9.63
C GLN A 200 -23.33 43.93 -11.13
N ASP A 201 -22.89 42.93 -11.90
CA ASP A 201 -22.69 43.04 -13.36
C ASP A 201 -24.00 42.88 -14.17
N GLU A 202 -25.10 42.47 -13.55
CA GLU A 202 -26.43 42.35 -14.20
C GLU A 202 -27.36 43.55 -13.93
N SER A 203 -26.85 44.66 -13.39
CA SER A 203 -27.65 45.88 -13.26
C SER A 203 -27.93 46.51 -14.64
N PRO A 204 -29.19 46.62 -15.10
CA PRO A 204 -29.51 47.35 -16.32
C PRO A 204 -29.34 48.84 -16.04
N SER A 205 -28.48 49.51 -16.83
CA SER A 205 -28.46 50.96 -16.99
C SER A 205 -29.81 51.54 -17.40
#